data_AF-A0A2V8WC58-F1
#
_entry.id   AF-A0A2V8WC58-F1
#
_cell.length_a   1.000
_cell.length_b   1.000
_cell.length_c   1.000
_cell.angle_alpha   90.00
_cell.angle_beta   90.00
_cell.angle_gamma   90.00
#
_symmetry.space_group_name_H-M   'P 1'
#
loop_
_entity.id
_entity.type
_entity.pdbx_description
1 polymer ?
#
loop_
_entity_poly.entity_id
_entity_poly.type
_entity_poly.pdbx_seq_one_letter_code
_entity_poly.pdbx_strand_id
1 'polypeptide(L)'
;QAIGKAVIDQGYRVIYREAHILLEEIAEAALDGNRKEHMELLATVPLLIIDDLGMRKLGPTAAEELLEIVMRRYGRASTLVTSNRPVEDWGKLLGDIAAVTAMLDRLLHHGHILKCGPRSWRTKLQAEQNGGKAMT
;
A
#
# COMPACT_ATOMS: atom_id res chain seq x y z
N GLN A 1 10.18 -2.22 4.84
CA GLN A 1 10.15 -0.81 5.29
C GLN A 1 11.47 -0.03 5.14
N ALA A 2 12.50 -0.56 4.45
CA ALA A 2 13.78 0.14 4.30
C ALA A 2 13.69 1.49 3.55
N ILE A 3 12.87 1.57 2.49
CA ILE A 3 12.65 2.82 1.74
C ILE A 3 12.06 3.90 2.64
N GLY A 4 11.00 3.59 3.41
CA GLY A 4 10.40 4.53 4.34
C GLY A 4 11.41 5.07 5.35
N LYS A 5 12.25 4.19 5.92
CA LYS A 5 13.35 4.62 6.82
C LYS A 5 14.33 5.56 6.11
N ALA A 6 14.79 5.21 4.91
CA ALA A 6 15.73 6.03 4.16
C ALA A 6 15.18 7.42 3.81
N VAL A 7 13.87 7.54 3.56
CA VAL A 7 13.19 8.84 3.34
C VAL A 7 13.10 9.66 4.63
N ILE A 8 12.83 9.02 5.77
CA ILE A 8 12.85 9.67 7.09
C ILE A 8 14.26 10.17 7.43
N ASP A 9 15.29 9.35 7.17
CA ASP A 9 16.69 9.71 7.41
C ASP A 9 17.12 10.94 6.58
N GLN A 10 16.45 11.21 5.46
CA GLN A 10 16.64 12.42 4.64
C GLN A 10 15.79 13.62 5.09
N GLY A 11 15.06 13.51 6.21
CA GLY A 11 14.27 14.60 6.79
C GLY A 11 12.85 14.75 6.22
N TYR A 12 12.39 13.81 5.39
CA TYR A 12 11.04 13.86 4.82
C TYR A 12 10.03 13.08 5.67
N ARG A 13 8.78 13.56 5.66
CA ARG A 13 7.67 12.87 6.32
C ARG A 13 7.23 11.65 5.50
N VAL A 14 6.89 10.58 6.21
CA VAL A 14 6.36 9.33 5.65
C VAL A 14 5.12 8.95 6.43
N ILE A 15 4.04 8.58 5.72
CA ILE A 15 2.89 7.90 6.32
C ILE A 15 2.95 6.45 5.86
N TYR A 16 2.81 5.54 6.82
CA TYR A 16 2.69 4.11 6.59
C TYR A 16 1.35 3.64 7.16
N ARG A 17 0.61 2.88 6.37
CA ARG A 17 -0.61 2.18 6.79
C ARG A 17 -0.75 0.86 6.04
N GLU A 18 -1.31 -0.14 6.71
CA GLU A 18 -1.88 -1.29 6.01
C GLU A 18 -3.14 -0.85 5.25
N ALA A 19 -3.38 -1.40 4.06
CA ALA A 19 -4.45 -0.97 3.18
C ALA A 19 -5.84 -1.00 3.85
N HIS A 20 -6.10 -2.00 4.68
CA HIS A 20 -7.38 -2.12 5.38
C HIS A 20 -7.56 -1.05 6.47
N ILE A 21 -6.52 -0.77 7.26
CA ILE A 21 -6.53 0.27 8.28
C ILE A 21 -6.71 1.65 7.64
N LEU A 22 -6.01 1.91 6.53
CA LEU A 22 -6.15 3.19 5.80
C LEU A 22 -7.60 3.44 5.37
N LEU A 23 -8.28 2.41 4.86
CA LEU A 23 -9.67 2.51 4.41
C LEU A 23 -10.65 2.65 5.59
N GLU A 24 -10.38 1.98 6.71
CA GLU A 24 -11.13 2.16 7.96
C GLU A 24 -10.98 3.59 8.48
N GLU A 25 -9.75 4.12 8.55
CA GLU A 25 -9.47 5.50 8.96
C GLU A 25 -10.19 6.53 8.07
N ILE A 26 -10.26 6.30 6.74
CA ILE A 26 -10.99 7.18 5.81
C ILE A 26 -12.51 7.12 6.05
N ALA A 27 -13.05 5.94 6.32
CA ALA A 27 -14.47 5.76 6.62
C ALA A 27 -14.86 6.42 7.95
N GLU A 28 -14.06 6.24 9.00
CA GLU A 28 -14.22 6.90 10.29
C GLU A 28 -14.13 8.42 10.13
N ALA A 29 -13.14 8.90 9.38
CA ALA A 29 -12.98 10.32 9.09
C ALA A 29 -14.19 10.93 8.36
N ALA A 30 -14.89 10.14 7.55
CA ALA A 30 -16.13 10.56 6.91
C ALA A 30 -17.27 10.75 7.90
N LEU A 31 -17.40 9.83 8.87
CA LEU A 31 -18.41 9.90 9.93
C LEU A 31 -18.16 11.09 10.87
N ASP A 32 -16.89 11.39 11.15
CA ASP A 32 -16.47 12.49 12.02
C ASP A 32 -16.43 13.86 11.31
N GLY A 33 -16.69 13.89 9.99
CA GLY A 33 -16.68 15.11 9.19
C GLY A 33 -15.28 15.66 8.88
N ASN A 34 -14.21 14.92 9.15
CA ASN A 34 -12.82 15.33 8.94
C ASN A 34 -12.14 14.64 7.72
N ARG A 35 -12.88 13.85 6.92
CA ARG A 35 -12.38 13.16 5.71
C ARG A 35 -11.59 14.06 4.78
N LYS A 36 -12.03 15.31 4.59
CA LYS A 36 -11.34 16.26 3.70
C LYS A 36 -9.91 16.53 4.18
N GLU A 37 -9.73 16.76 5.47
CA GLU A 37 -8.42 17.04 6.08
C GLU A 37 -7.53 15.78 6.06
N HIS A 38 -8.12 14.62 6.37
CA HIS A 38 -7.43 13.34 6.31
C HIS A 38 -6.93 13.03 4.88
N MET A 39 -7.80 13.20 3.88
CA MET A 39 -7.42 13.02 2.46
C MET A 39 -6.37 14.03 2.00
N GLU A 40 -6.38 15.27 2.51
CA GLU A 40 -5.35 16.26 2.19
C GLU A 40 -4.00 15.89 2.78
N LEU A 41 -3.97 15.38 4.02
CA LEU A 41 -2.76 14.85 4.64
C LEU A 41 -2.18 13.69 3.82
N LEU A 42 -3.03 12.74 3.43
CA LEU A 42 -2.64 11.61 2.59
C LEU A 42 -2.20 12.05 1.19
N ALA A 43 -2.76 13.13 0.63
CA ALA A 43 -2.40 13.64 -0.68
C ALA A 43 -1.04 14.38 -0.69
N THR A 44 -0.69 15.05 0.40
CA THR A 44 0.46 15.97 0.45
C THR A 44 1.69 15.41 1.13
N VAL A 45 1.59 14.31 1.89
CA VAL A 45 2.78 13.69 2.49
C VAL A 45 3.79 13.27 1.41
N PRO A 46 5.10 13.55 1.56
CA PRO A 46 6.11 13.23 0.55
C PRO A 46 6.10 11.76 0.11
N LEU A 47 5.99 10.83 1.08
CA LEU A 47 5.84 9.40 0.81
C LEU A 47 4.66 8.83 1.59
N LEU A 48 3.73 8.21 0.86
CA LEU A 48 2.66 7.38 1.41
C LEU A 48 2.95 5.91 1.08
N ILE A 49 3.00 5.07 2.11
CA ILE A 49 3.16 3.62 1.99
C ILE A 49 1.83 2.96 2.36
N ILE A 50 1.25 2.24 1.39
CA ILE A 50 0.05 1.42 1.53
C ILE A 50 0.48 -0.04 1.50
N ASP A 51 0.53 -0.68 2.65
CA ASP A 51 1.07 -2.03 2.80
C ASP A 51 -0.03 -3.11 2.76
N ASP A 52 0.34 -4.33 2.39
CA ASP A 52 -0.47 -5.55 2.50
C ASP A 52 -1.83 -5.51 1.75
N LEU A 53 -1.86 -4.86 0.59
CA LEU A 53 -3.04 -4.88 -0.28
C LEU A 53 -3.34 -6.31 -0.75
N GLY A 54 -4.55 -6.80 -0.45
CA GLY A 54 -5.00 -8.14 -0.83
C GLY A 54 -4.84 -9.22 0.24
N MET A 55 -4.39 -8.85 1.44
CA MET A 55 -4.33 -9.76 2.60
C MET A 55 -5.67 -9.89 3.34
N ARG A 56 -6.56 -8.88 3.24
CA ARG A 56 -7.89 -8.87 3.85
C ARG A 56 -8.96 -8.50 2.82
N LYS A 57 -10.20 -8.90 3.10
CA LYS A 57 -11.37 -8.42 2.34
C LYS A 57 -11.59 -6.95 2.69
N LEU A 58 -11.68 -6.11 1.67
CA LEU A 58 -11.88 -4.67 1.83
C LEU A 58 -13.36 -4.30 1.64
N GLY A 59 -13.72 -3.10 2.10
CA GLY A 59 -15.07 -2.55 1.95
C GLY A 59 -15.44 -2.27 0.48
N PRO A 60 -16.73 -2.08 0.18
CA PRO A 60 -17.21 -1.88 -1.20
C PRO A 60 -16.68 -0.61 -1.88
N THR A 61 -16.30 0.42 -1.11
CA THR A 61 -15.75 1.68 -1.61
C THR A 61 -14.23 1.67 -1.74
N ALA A 62 -13.57 0.54 -1.45
CA ALA A 62 -12.11 0.47 -1.39
C ALA A 62 -11.42 0.88 -2.69
N ALA A 63 -11.98 0.49 -3.84
CA ALA A 63 -11.44 0.83 -5.15
C ALA A 63 -11.49 2.35 -5.40
N GLU A 64 -12.63 2.98 -5.07
CA GLU A 64 -12.87 4.41 -5.25
C GLU A 64 -11.97 5.26 -4.34
N GLU A 65 -11.87 4.88 -3.07
CA GLU A 65 -11.02 5.59 -2.10
C GLU A 65 -9.54 5.51 -2.46
N LEU A 66 -9.04 4.32 -2.83
CA LEU A 66 -7.66 4.14 -3.29
C LEU A 66 -7.41 4.91 -4.60
N LEU A 67 -8.35 4.91 -5.54
CA LEU A 67 -8.27 5.70 -6.76
C LEU A 67 -8.19 7.20 -6.45
N GLU A 68 -9.02 7.71 -5.53
CA GLU A 68 -9.00 9.12 -5.15
C GLU A 68 -7.64 9.54 -4.58
N ILE A 69 -7.06 8.73 -3.69
CA ILE A 69 -5.70 8.95 -3.17
C ILE A 69 -4.69 9.02 -4.32
N VAL A 70 -4.70 8.03 -5.22
CA VAL A 70 -3.78 7.96 -6.35
C VAL A 70 -3.95 9.16 -7.28
N MET A 71 -5.18 9.57 -7.57
CA MET A 71 -5.47 10.74 -8.40
C MET A 71 -4.95 12.03 -7.77
N ARG A 72 -5.14 12.23 -6.46
CA ARG A 72 -4.66 13.43 -5.76
C ARG A 72 -3.13 13.50 -5.72
N ARG A 73 -2.45 12.35 -5.64
CA ARG A 73 -0.98 12.22 -5.55
C ARG A 73 -0.27 12.16 -6.90
N TYR A 74 -0.98 11.82 -7.97
CA TYR A 74 -0.41 11.66 -9.31
C TYR A 74 0.37 12.90 -9.77
N GLY A 75 1.65 12.70 -10.11
CA GLY A 75 2.57 13.78 -10.53
C GLY A 75 2.97 14.77 -9.43
N ARG A 76 2.60 14.51 -8.15
CA ARG A 76 2.81 15.45 -7.04
C ARG A 76 3.60 14.87 -5.86
N ALA A 77 3.30 13.63 -5.47
CA ALA A 77 3.94 12.97 -4.32
C ALA A 77 4.07 11.46 -4.54
N SER A 78 5.03 10.82 -3.86
CA SER A 78 5.39 9.41 -4.13
C SER A 78 4.50 8.44 -3.36
N THR A 79 3.95 7.43 -4.03
CA THR A 79 3.16 6.36 -3.40
C THR A 79 3.87 5.02 -3.56
N LEU A 80 4.00 4.27 -2.47
CA LEU A 80 4.47 2.88 -2.49
C LEU A 80 3.32 1.98 -2.07
N VAL A 81 3.03 0.96 -2.88
CA VAL A 81 2.03 -0.05 -2.55
C VAL A 81 2.71 -1.41 -2.49
N THR A 82 2.41 -2.20 -1.47
CA THR A 82 2.76 -3.63 -1.46
C THR A 82 1.51 -4.47 -1.56
N SER A 83 1.62 -5.62 -2.23
CA SER A 83 0.51 -6.53 -2.42
C SER A 83 1.00 -7.98 -2.44
N ASN A 84 0.16 -8.87 -1.94
CA ASN A 84 0.32 -10.32 -2.07
C ASN A 84 -0.30 -10.85 -3.39
N ARG A 85 -0.92 -9.99 -4.20
CA ARG A 85 -1.52 -10.33 -5.48
C ARG A 85 -0.82 -9.58 -6.62
N PRO A 86 -0.70 -10.21 -7.80
CA PRO A 86 -0.25 -9.50 -8.99
C PRO A 86 -1.26 -8.37 -9.34
N VAL A 87 -0.81 -7.28 -9.97
CA VAL A 87 -1.64 -6.09 -10.23
C VAL A 87 -2.85 -6.42 -11.13
N GLU A 88 -2.69 -7.44 -11.97
CA GLU A 88 -3.71 -7.99 -12.86
C GLU A 88 -4.92 -8.54 -12.07
N ASP A 89 -4.72 -8.99 -10.83
CA ASP A 89 -5.79 -9.51 -9.97
C ASP A 89 -6.53 -8.39 -9.20
N TRP A 90 -6.04 -7.15 -9.22
CA TRP A 90 -6.57 -6.09 -8.36
C TRP A 90 -8.02 -5.72 -8.71
N GLY A 91 -8.42 -5.81 -9.97
CA GLY A 91 -9.81 -5.55 -10.39
C GLY A 91 -10.79 -6.52 -9.73
N LYS A 92 -10.43 -7.81 -9.65
CA LYS A 92 -11.21 -8.83 -8.94
C LYS A 92 -11.15 -8.65 -7.43
N LEU A 93 -9.97 -8.27 -6.91
CA LEU A 93 -9.76 -8.07 -5.47
C LEU A 93 -10.60 -6.92 -4.91
N LEU A 94 -10.65 -5.81 -5.65
CA LEU A 94 -11.31 -4.57 -5.22
C LEU A 94 -12.75 -4.43 -5.70
N GLY A 95 -13.21 -5.31 -6.61
CA GLY A 95 -14.61 -5.37 -7.05
C GLY A 95 -15.03 -4.31 -8.07
N ASP A 96 -14.09 -3.47 -8.51
CA ASP A 96 -14.32 -2.44 -9.53
C ASP A 96 -13.15 -2.40 -10.53
N ILE A 97 -13.36 -3.01 -11.69
CA ILE A 97 -12.35 -3.09 -12.75
C ILE A 97 -12.05 -1.71 -13.33
N ALA A 98 -13.06 -0.84 -13.44
CA ALA A 98 -12.90 0.48 -14.06
C ALA A 98 -12.04 1.39 -13.17
N ALA A 99 -12.37 1.47 -11.87
CA ALA A 99 -11.60 2.25 -10.91
C ALA A 99 -10.16 1.74 -10.78
N VAL A 100 -9.98 0.42 -10.71
CA VAL A 100 -8.63 -0.18 -10.65
C VAL A 100 -7.82 0.08 -11.90
N THR A 101 -8.42 0.01 -13.08
CA THR A 101 -7.73 0.31 -14.34
C THR A 101 -7.26 1.77 -14.36
N ALA A 102 -8.12 2.70 -13.95
CA ALA A 102 -7.76 4.12 -13.84
C ALA A 102 -6.67 4.37 -12.78
N MET A 103 -6.68 3.62 -11.67
CA MET A 103 -5.67 3.69 -10.62
C MET A 103 -4.32 3.18 -11.11
N LEU A 104 -4.30 2.02 -11.76
CA LEU A 104 -3.08 1.41 -12.30
C LEU A 104 -2.45 2.26 -13.41
N ASP A 105 -3.26 2.84 -14.31
CA ASP A 105 -2.77 3.78 -15.33
C ASP A 105 -1.91 4.90 -14.73
N ARG A 106 -2.42 5.53 -13.65
CA ARG A 106 -1.72 6.62 -12.95
C ARG A 106 -0.50 6.16 -12.15
N LEU A 107 -0.61 5.02 -11.46
CA LEU A 107 0.50 4.47 -10.69
C LEU A 107 1.65 4.04 -11.60
N LEU A 108 1.35 3.42 -12.75
CA LEU A 108 2.33 2.81 -13.63
C LEU A 108 2.93 3.78 -14.66
N HIS A 109 2.30 4.93 -14.91
CA HIS A 109 2.86 5.94 -15.81
C HIS A 109 4.24 6.46 -15.36
N HIS A 110 4.46 6.59 -14.04
CA HIS A 110 5.75 6.99 -13.45
C HIS A 110 6.26 6.00 -12.39
N GLY A 111 5.68 4.80 -12.34
CA GLY A 111 5.97 3.79 -11.33
C GLY A 111 6.80 2.63 -11.85
N HIS A 112 7.33 1.85 -10.92
CA HIS A 112 8.03 0.61 -11.20
C HIS A 112 7.36 -0.54 -10.45
N ILE A 113 7.11 -1.65 -11.14
CA ILE A 113 6.65 -2.90 -10.51
C ILE A 113 7.85 -3.73 -10.13
N LEU A 114 8.02 -3.98 -8.83
CA LEU A 114 9.03 -4.89 -8.32
C LEU A 114 8.36 -6.23 -7.98
N LYS A 115 8.64 -7.26 -8.77
CA LYS A 115 8.15 -8.62 -8.50
C LYS A 115 9.08 -9.30 -7.50
N CYS A 116 8.57 -9.53 -6.30
CA CYS A 116 9.28 -10.29 -5.28
C CYS A 116 9.18 -11.80 -5.55
N GLY A 117 10.27 -12.54 -5.35
CA GLY A 117 10.31 -13.98 -5.57
C GLY A 117 9.40 -14.77 -4.60
N PRO A 118 9.08 -16.03 -4.93
CA PRO A 118 8.06 -16.82 -4.21
C PRO A 118 8.50 -17.30 -2.83
N ARG A 119 9.80 -17.23 -2.51
CA ARG A 119 10.35 -17.78 -1.27
C ARG A 119 10.16 -16.80 -0.12
N SER A 120 9.38 -17.22 0.87
CA SER A 120 9.26 -16.52 2.15
C SER A 120 10.62 -16.47 2.86
N TRP A 121 11.11 -15.26 3.10
CA TRP A 121 12.32 -15.06 3.90
C TRP A 121 12.14 -15.54 5.34
N ARG A 122 10.93 -15.40 5.91
CA ARG A 122 10.61 -15.86 7.26
C ARG A 122 10.80 -17.37 7.39
N THR A 123 10.33 -18.13 6.40
CA THR A 123 10.48 -19.60 6.38
C THR A 123 11.94 -20.00 6.21
N LYS A 124 12.71 -19.27 5.39
CA LYS A 124 14.14 -19.51 5.23
C LYS A 124 14.90 -19.33 6.55
N LEU A 125 14.67 -18.22 7.26
CA LEU A 125 15.32 -17.96 8.55
C LEU A 125 14.96 -19.00 9.62
N GLN A 126 13.71 -19.44 9.66
CA GLN A 126 13.29 -20.51 10.58
C GLN A 126 14.00 -21.84 10.29
N ALA A 127 14.16 -22.20 9.01
CA ALA A 127 14.89 -23.40 8.62
C ALA A 127 16.37 -23.33 9.03
N GLU A 128 17.02 -22.17 8.86
CA GLU A 128 18.41 -21.93 9.27
C GLU A 128 18.59 -22.02 10.79
N GLN A 129 17.67 -21.47 11.58
CA GLN A 129 17.68 -21.56 13.04
C GLN A 129 17.47 -22.98 13.57
N ASN A 130 16.60 -23.76 12.93
CA ASN A 130 16.32 -25.14 13.32
C ASN A 130 17.45 -26.10 12.92
N GLY A 131 18.11 -25.86 11.78
CA GLY A 131 19.28 -26.63 11.34
C GLY A 131 20.51 -26.43 12.25
N GLY A 132 20.69 -25.24 12.82
CA GLY A 132 21.76 -24.97 13.78
C GLY A 132 21.55 -25.64 15.15
N LYS A 133 20.30 -25.88 15.56
CA LYS A 133 19.98 -26.55 16.83
C LYS A 133 20.12 -28.07 16.79
N ALA A 134 20.14 -28.69 15.61
CA ALA A 134 20.34 -30.14 15.46
C ALA A 134 21.82 -30.57 15.50
N MET A 135 22.77 -29.63 15.59
CA MET A 135 24.23 -29.87 15.56
C MET A 135 24.95 -29.56 16.88
N THR A 136 24.20 -29.31 17.95
CA THR A 136 24.66 -29.14 19.35
C THR A 136 23.84 -30.04 20.24
#